data_AF-A0A1J5D766-F1
#
_entry.id   AF-A0A1J5D766-F1
#
_cell.length_a   1.000
_cell.length_b   1.000
_cell.length_c   1.000
_cell.angle_alpha   90.00
_cell.angle_beta   90.00
_cell.angle_gamma   90.00
#
_symmetry.space_group_name_H-M   'P 1'
#
loop_
_entity.id
_entity.type
_entity.pdbx_description
1 polymer ?
#
loop_
_entity_poly.entity_id
_entity_poly.type
_entity_poly.pdbx_seq_one_letter_code
_entity_poly.pdbx_strand_id
1 'polypeptide(L)'
;MSSSKNKAPCALLENAEVTVEAKGTFAVARRVVVVDPRRCKRCDGQAHESYVDGNGYEILSPCEGTRLDTRIERFNTARIPARYHDASFDTFRLRMPDHPVVLEELKRYLQGFVPGDRGRLFAGGVGTGKTHLLTACLRYLTLEKSIACMYVEFSHLVADIREGYSQSRSESEMLTPLAHIPVLAIDELGKGRLRSEFEQRIIDELISRRYNDAGVSTFFATNYFPHMGNERGANAGQEFLSDRIGERSQSRAFDLCEFIYLSGEDYRADRFKRGF
;
A
#
# COMPACT_ATOMS: atom_id res chain seq x y z
N MET A 1 -15.98 9.77 -39.05
CA MET A 1 -14.51 9.92 -39.27
C MET A 1 -13.99 10.97 -38.29
N SER A 2 -13.71 10.58 -37.04
CA SER A 2 -13.09 11.49 -36.07
C SER A 2 -11.58 11.52 -36.34
N SER A 3 -11.10 12.70 -36.75
CA SER A 3 -9.69 12.97 -36.92
C SER A 3 -9.01 12.86 -35.55
N SER A 4 -8.38 11.72 -35.27
CA SER A 4 -7.34 11.64 -34.24
C SER A 4 -6.15 12.47 -34.72
N LYS A 5 -6.26 13.79 -34.58
CA LYS A 5 -5.11 14.68 -34.78
C LYS A 5 -4.02 14.18 -33.84
N ASN A 6 -2.90 13.79 -34.43
CA ASN A 6 -1.62 13.55 -33.79
C ASN A 6 -1.28 14.81 -32.95
N LYS A 7 -1.71 14.86 -31.69
CA LYS A 7 -1.38 15.97 -30.79
C LYS A 7 0.10 15.84 -30.47
N ALA A 8 0.84 16.93 -30.60
CA ALA A 8 2.26 17.00 -30.24
C ALA A 8 2.49 16.43 -28.83
N PRO A 9 3.63 15.74 -28.57
CA PRO A 9 3.93 15.22 -27.25
C PRO A 9 3.83 16.36 -26.23
N CYS A 10 3.19 16.09 -25.10
CA CYS A 10 3.09 17.06 -24.05
C CYS A 10 4.52 17.43 -23.60
N ALA A 11 4.89 18.71 -23.62
CA ALA A 11 6.17 19.16 -23.07
C ALA A 11 6.31 18.87 -21.55
N LEU A 12 5.19 18.55 -20.87
CA LEU A 12 5.19 18.00 -19.51
C LEU A 12 5.64 16.52 -19.45
N LEU A 13 5.77 15.83 -20.59
CA LEU A 13 6.02 14.38 -20.70
C LEU A 13 7.34 14.02 -21.38
N GLU A 14 7.95 14.92 -22.14
CA GLU A 14 9.35 14.77 -22.53
C GLU A 14 10.17 14.84 -21.22
N ASN A 15 10.45 13.67 -20.63
CA ASN A 15 11.13 13.47 -19.34
C ASN A 15 10.28 13.60 -18.06
N ALA A 16 9.00 13.20 -18.08
CA ALA A 16 8.15 13.08 -16.89
C ALA A 16 8.56 11.92 -15.96
N GLU A 17 9.80 11.91 -15.50
CA GLU A 17 10.26 10.95 -14.51
C GLU A 17 9.76 11.36 -13.13
N VAL A 18 9.27 10.37 -12.37
CA VAL A 18 8.96 10.52 -10.94
C VAL A 18 10.12 9.92 -10.16
N THR A 19 10.71 10.72 -9.29
CA THR A 19 11.67 10.23 -8.30
C THR A 19 10.98 10.10 -6.96
N VAL A 20 11.42 9.12 -6.18
CA VAL A 20 10.98 8.93 -4.80
C VAL A 20 12.20 9.00 -3.91
N GLU A 21 12.15 9.87 -2.92
CA GLU A 21 13.26 10.12 -2.00
C GLU A 21 12.80 10.08 -0.54
N ALA A 22 13.73 9.82 0.37
CA ALA A 22 13.50 9.94 1.80
C ALA A 22 13.50 11.42 2.21
N LYS A 23 12.38 11.94 2.73
CA LYS A 23 12.29 13.32 3.23
C LYS A 23 11.57 13.37 4.57
N GLY A 24 12.32 13.67 5.63
CA GLY A 24 11.79 13.62 6.99
C GLY A 24 11.38 12.19 7.36
N THR A 25 10.14 12.02 7.80
CA THR A 25 9.60 10.72 8.22
C THR A 25 9.03 9.88 7.09
N PHE A 26 8.76 10.47 5.91
CA PHE A 26 8.05 9.80 4.82
C PHE A 26 8.86 9.74 3.51
N ALA A 27 8.54 8.74 2.69
CA ALA A 27 8.95 8.69 1.30
C ALA A 27 8.12 9.70 0.51
N VAL A 28 8.76 10.51 -0.33
CA VAL A 28 8.11 11.56 -1.10
C VAL A 28 8.41 11.38 -2.58
N ALA A 29 7.36 11.22 -3.36
CA ALA A 29 7.39 11.29 -4.81
C ALA A 29 7.39 12.74 -5.29
N ARG A 30 8.21 13.04 -6.29
CA ARG A 30 8.24 14.33 -6.98
C ARG A 30 8.57 14.15 -8.46
N ARG A 31 8.14 15.11 -9.27
CA ARG A 31 8.63 15.23 -10.66
C ARG A 31 10.12 15.55 -10.64
N VAL A 32 10.88 14.90 -11.51
CA VAL A 32 12.28 15.25 -11.76
C VAL A 32 12.38 16.64 -12.37
N VAL A 33 11.51 16.94 -13.34
CA VAL A 33 11.43 18.25 -13.99
C VAL A 33 10.18 18.99 -13.52
N VAL A 34 10.39 20.14 -12.87
CA VAL A 34 9.30 21.06 -12.55
C VAL A 34 8.98 21.85 -13.82
N VAL A 35 7.82 21.58 -14.41
CA VAL A 35 7.35 22.29 -15.60
C VAL A 35 6.15 23.16 -15.20
N ASP A 36 6.11 24.40 -15.66
CA ASP A 36 4.95 25.29 -15.45
C ASP A 36 3.72 24.67 -16.13
N PRO A 37 2.68 24.29 -15.37
CA PRO A 37 1.48 23.67 -15.93
C PRO A 37 0.82 24.51 -17.02
N ARG A 38 0.97 25.85 -16.96
CA ARG A 38 0.46 26.80 -17.95
C ARG A 38 1.12 26.70 -19.32
N ARG A 39 2.27 26.02 -19.41
CA ARG A 39 3.01 25.81 -20.67
C ARG A 39 2.65 24.49 -21.37
N CYS A 40 1.67 23.75 -20.84
CA CYS A 40 1.22 22.50 -21.45
C CYS A 40 0.58 22.76 -22.82
N LYS A 41 1.29 22.46 -23.91
CA LYS A 41 0.76 22.61 -25.29
C LYS A 41 -0.42 21.71 -25.63
N ARG A 42 -0.76 20.75 -24.75
CA ARG A 42 -1.85 19.79 -24.96
C ARG A 42 -3.18 20.24 -24.35
N CYS A 43 -3.13 20.90 -23.19
CA CYS A 43 -4.32 21.46 -22.50
C CYS A 43 -4.29 22.99 -22.36
N ASP A 44 -3.29 23.67 -22.92
CA ASP A 44 -3.07 25.12 -22.81
C ASP A 44 -3.17 25.65 -21.37
N GLY A 45 -2.69 24.86 -20.41
CA GLY A 45 -2.75 25.20 -18.99
C GLY A 45 -4.08 24.96 -18.29
N GLN A 46 -5.11 24.44 -18.98
CA GLN A 46 -6.45 24.22 -18.42
C GLN A 46 -6.55 22.99 -17.50
N ALA A 47 -5.49 22.18 -17.40
CA ALA A 47 -5.44 20.92 -16.63
C ALA A 47 -6.41 19.81 -17.09
N HIS A 48 -7.19 20.04 -18.15
CA HIS A 48 -8.08 19.07 -18.77
C HIS A 48 -8.05 19.18 -20.30
N GLU A 49 -8.47 18.11 -20.97
CA GLU A 49 -8.66 18.05 -22.42
C GLU A 49 -10.13 17.76 -22.71
N SER A 50 -10.71 18.48 -23.67
CA SER A 50 -12.04 18.17 -24.21
C SER A 50 -11.94 17.27 -25.44
N TYR A 51 -12.87 16.33 -25.54
CA TYR A 51 -13.13 15.54 -26.74
C TYR A 51 -14.61 15.19 -26.82
N VAL A 52 -15.09 14.91 -28.03
CA VAL A 52 -16.48 14.47 -28.24
C VAL A 52 -16.53 12.95 -28.27
N ASP A 53 -17.40 12.35 -27.48
CA ASP A 53 -17.57 10.90 -27.44
C ASP A 53 -18.37 10.37 -28.67
N GLY A 54 -18.59 9.06 -28.73
CA GLY A 54 -19.35 8.43 -29.83
C GLY A 54 -20.83 8.85 -29.89
N ASN A 55 -21.36 9.47 -28.83
CA ASN A 55 -22.75 9.92 -28.72
C ASN A 55 -22.90 11.43 -28.93
N GLY A 56 -21.81 12.15 -29.21
CA GLY A 56 -21.83 13.60 -29.43
C GLY A 56 -21.71 14.45 -28.16
N TYR A 57 -21.46 13.85 -26.99
CA TYR A 57 -21.24 14.58 -25.75
C TYR A 57 -19.80 15.10 -25.65
N GLU A 58 -19.64 16.35 -25.23
CA GLU A 58 -18.33 16.89 -24.88
C GLU A 58 -17.90 16.36 -23.51
N ILE A 59 -16.80 15.62 -23.49
CA ILE A 59 -16.21 15.03 -22.28
C ILE A 59 -14.95 15.80 -21.94
N LEU A 60 -14.86 16.24 -20.68
CA LEU A 60 -13.64 16.78 -20.10
C LEU A 60 -12.89 15.65 -19.40
N SER A 61 -11.61 15.46 -19.73
CA SER A 61 -10.75 14.49 -19.08
C SER A 61 -9.49 15.15 -18.53
N PRO A 62 -8.94 14.70 -17.37
CA PRO A 62 -7.71 15.26 -16.85
C PRO A 62 -6.56 15.09 -17.86
N CYS A 63 -5.80 16.17 -18.05
CA CYS A 63 -4.53 16.16 -18.79
C CYS A 63 -3.56 15.14 -18.17
N GLU A 64 -2.67 14.57 -18.98
CA GLU A 64 -1.65 13.62 -18.52
C GLU A 64 -0.75 14.17 -17.40
N GLY A 65 -0.41 15.47 -17.43
CA GLY A 65 0.29 16.14 -16.33
C GLY A 65 -0.51 16.12 -15.04
N THR A 66 -1.79 16.49 -15.10
CA THR A 66 -2.70 16.42 -13.94
C THR A 66 -2.80 14.99 -13.42
N ARG A 67 -2.90 13.99 -14.30
CA ARG A 67 -2.91 12.56 -13.91
C ARG A 67 -1.62 12.16 -13.18
N LEU A 68 -0.47 12.67 -13.62
CA LEU A 68 0.82 12.45 -12.95
C LEU A 68 0.87 13.10 -11.57
N ASP A 69 0.37 14.33 -11.44
CA ASP A 69 0.31 15.01 -10.15
C ASP A 69 -0.60 14.29 -9.16
N THR A 70 -1.75 13.78 -9.63
CA THR A 70 -2.62 12.92 -8.82
C THR A 70 -1.93 11.63 -8.38
N ARG A 71 -1.14 10.98 -9.27
CA ARG A 71 -0.35 9.77 -8.92
C ARG A 71 0.66 10.10 -7.80
N ILE A 72 1.38 11.21 -7.93
CA ILE A 72 2.36 11.68 -6.95
C ILE A 72 1.70 12.03 -5.61
N GLU A 73 0.58 12.76 -5.65
CA GLU A 73 -0.18 13.12 -4.47
C GLU A 73 -0.69 11.88 -3.73
N ARG A 74 -1.23 10.89 -4.47
CA ARG A 74 -1.65 9.59 -3.92
C ARG A 74 -0.50 8.83 -3.26
N PHE A 75 0.70 8.85 -3.84
CA PHE A 75 1.88 8.26 -3.22
C PHE A 75 2.26 8.99 -1.92
N ASN A 76 2.30 10.33 -1.95
CA ASN A 76 2.71 11.15 -0.79
C ASN A 76 1.71 11.06 0.38
N THR A 77 0.41 11.05 0.06
CA THR A 77 -0.67 10.88 1.03
C THR A 77 -0.78 9.45 1.56
N ALA A 78 -0.16 8.47 0.90
CA ALA A 78 -0.07 7.12 1.43
C ALA A 78 0.84 6.98 2.65
N ARG A 79 1.65 8.00 2.99
CA ARG A 79 2.47 8.05 4.22
C ARG A 79 3.43 6.86 4.37
N ILE A 80 3.97 6.36 3.27
CA ILE A 80 5.00 5.32 3.28
C ILE A 80 6.23 5.84 4.08
N PRO A 81 6.80 5.07 5.03
CA PRO A 81 7.96 5.53 5.80
C PRO A 81 9.18 5.80 4.92
N ALA A 82 9.95 6.86 5.24
CA ALA A 82 11.13 7.30 4.47
C ALA A 82 12.16 6.19 4.23
N ARG A 83 12.31 5.27 5.20
CA ARG A 83 13.24 4.12 5.10
C ARG A 83 12.92 3.16 3.95
N TYR A 84 11.73 3.24 3.36
CA TYR A 84 11.27 2.40 2.25
C TYR A 84 11.09 3.18 0.95
N HIS A 85 11.70 4.37 0.81
CA HIS A 85 11.59 5.20 -0.40
C HIS A 85 12.07 4.48 -1.68
N ASP A 86 13.04 3.56 -1.54
CA ASP A 86 13.60 2.73 -2.60
C ASP A 86 12.88 1.39 -2.78
N ALA A 87 11.88 1.06 -1.95
CA ALA A 87 11.17 -0.20 -2.03
C ALA A 87 10.27 -0.25 -3.29
N SER A 88 10.65 -1.11 -4.23
CA SER A 88 9.91 -1.44 -5.44
C SER A 88 10.08 -2.93 -5.76
N PHE A 89 9.33 -3.42 -6.74
CA PHE A 89 9.52 -4.79 -7.21
C PHE A 89 10.90 -5.03 -7.84
N ASP A 90 11.52 -3.98 -8.41
CA ASP A 90 12.81 -4.08 -9.09
C ASP A 90 13.99 -4.01 -8.12
N THR A 91 13.80 -3.40 -6.95
CA THR A 91 14.80 -3.36 -5.87
C THR A 91 14.66 -4.51 -4.88
N PHE A 92 13.62 -5.34 -5.02
CA PHE A 92 13.45 -6.53 -4.19
C PHE A 92 14.50 -7.59 -4.54
N ARG A 93 15.23 -8.06 -3.53
CA ARG A 93 16.30 -9.05 -3.74
C ARG A 93 15.74 -10.48 -3.76
N LEU A 94 15.93 -11.16 -4.88
CA LEU A 94 15.61 -12.56 -5.06
C LEU A 94 16.64 -13.42 -4.31
N ARG A 95 16.24 -14.02 -3.18
CA ARG A 95 17.12 -14.85 -2.34
C ARG A 95 16.62 -16.28 -2.20
N MET A 96 15.32 -16.50 -2.40
CA MET A 96 14.72 -17.82 -2.41
C MET A 96 14.33 -18.19 -3.85
N PRO A 97 14.34 -19.49 -4.19
CA PRO A 97 13.99 -19.97 -5.54
C PRO A 97 12.56 -19.61 -5.99
N ASP A 98 11.63 -19.44 -5.04
CA ASP A 98 10.22 -19.13 -5.26
C ASP A 98 9.94 -17.63 -5.45
N HIS A 99 10.84 -16.74 -4.99
CA HIS A 99 10.67 -15.29 -5.11
C HIS A 99 10.31 -14.81 -6.53
N PRO A 100 10.96 -15.26 -7.62
CA PRO A 100 10.62 -14.79 -8.97
C PRO A 100 9.17 -15.06 -9.35
N VAL A 101 8.66 -16.25 -9.03
CA VAL A 101 7.28 -16.66 -9.32
C VAL A 101 6.30 -15.80 -8.51
N VAL A 102 6.55 -15.65 -7.21
CA VAL A 102 5.73 -14.81 -6.32
C VAL A 102 5.66 -13.36 -6.81
N LEU A 103 6.79 -12.79 -7.25
CA LEU A 103 6.82 -11.43 -7.79
C LEU A 103 6.04 -11.30 -9.09
N GLU A 104 6.15 -12.29 -9.99
CA GLU A 104 5.44 -12.28 -11.27
C GLU A 104 3.92 -12.37 -11.06
N GLU A 105 3.48 -13.29 -10.20
CA GLU A 105 2.06 -13.43 -9.84
C GLU A 105 1.52 -12.16 -9.18
N LEU A 106 2.28 -11.56 -8.26
CA LEU A 106 1.90 -10.33 -7.59
C LEU A 106 1.82 -9.15 -8.57
N LYS A 107 2.78 -9.03 -9.50
CA LYS A 107 2.73 -8.01 -10.58
C LYS A 107 1.50 -8.22 -11.47
N ARG A 108 1.22 -9.45 -11.88
CA ARG A 108 0.04 -9.80 -12.70
C ARG A 108 -1.27 -9.47 -11.99
N TYR A 109 -1.37 -9.82 -10.71
CA TYR A 109 -2.52 -9.45 -9.88
C TYR A 109 -2.70 -7.94 -9.80
N LEU A 110 -1.65 -7.17 -9.52
CA LEU A 110 -1.74 -5.71 -9.43
C LEU A 110 -2.07 -5.03 -10.78
N GLN A 111 -1.71 -5.66 -11.91
CA GLN A 111 -2.13 -5.18 -13.23
C GLN A 111 -3.65 -5.26 -13.44
N GLY A 112 -4.34 -6.22 -12.83
CA GLY A 112 -5.80 -6.33 -12.89
C GLY A 112 -6.53 -5.66 -11.73
N PHE A 113 -5.81 -5.28 -10.68
CA PHE A 113 -6.38 -4.87 -9.40
C PHE A 113 -7.32 -3.67 -9.48
N VAL A 114 -8.47 -3.80 -8.80
CA VAL A 114 -9.41 -2.73 -8.47
C VAL A 114 -9.73 -2.74 -6.96
N PRO A 115 -9.98 -1.58 -6.33
CA PRO A 115 -10.43 -1.55 -4.92
C PRO A 115 -11.68 -2.40 -4.71
N GLY A 116 -11.67 -3.21 -3.66
CA GLY A 116 -12.65 -4.26 -3.39
C GLY A 116 -12.14 -5.67 -3.70
N ASP A 117 -11.09 -5.81 -4.53
CA ASP A 117 -10.41 -7.09 -4.70
C ASP A 117 -9.76 -7.55 -3.40
N ARG A 118 -9.66 -8.88 -3.21
CA ARG A 118 -8.92 -9.46 -2.08
C ARG A 118 -7.49 -8.95 -2.08
N GLY A 119 -7.03 -8.40 -0.96
CA GLY A 119 -5.66 -7.91 -0.81
C GLY A 119 -4.63 -9.03 -0.64
N ARG A 120 -3.46 -8.68 -0.10
CA ARG A 120 -2.38 -9.64 0.19
C ARG A 120 -1.95 -9.55 1.64
N LEU A 121 -1.80 -10.71 2.27
CA LEU A 121 -1.19 -10.86 3.58
C LEU A 121 0.18 -11.54 3.44
N PHE A 122 1.23 -10.76 3.68
CA PHE A 122 2.60 -11.24 3.68
C PHE A 122 2.95 -11.77 5.07
N ALA A 123 3.23 -13.07 5.18
CA ALA A 123 3.60 -13.73 6.44
C ALA A 123 4.99 -14.38 6.33
N GLY A 124 5.74 -14.40 7.43
CA GLY A 124 7.07 -15.02 7.47
C GLY A 124 8.03 -14.40 8.48
N GLY A 125 9.24 -14.96 8.59
CA GLY A 125 10.25 -14.56 9.59
C GLY A 125 10.76 -13.12 9.47
N VAL A 126 11.47 -12.63 10.48
CA VAL A 126 12.06 -11.27 10.45
C VAL A 126 13.07 -11.17 9.31
N GLY A 127 13.02 -10.05 8.58
CA GLY A 127 13.99 -9.78 7.50
C GLY A 127 13.70 -10.46 6.16
N THR A 128 12.59 -11.18 6.00
CA THR A 128 12.21 -11.85 4.73
C THR A 128 11.66 -10.92 3.64
N GLY A 129 11.53 -9.61 3.92
CA GLY A 129 11.12 -8.62 2.90
C GLY A 129 9.62 -8.32 2.83
N LYS A 130 8.80 -8.75 3.80
CA LYS A 130 7.35 -8.48 3.85
C LYS A 130 6.99 -7.00 3.69
N THR A 131 7.55 -6.12 4.53
CA THR A 131 7.29 -4.67 4.43
C THR A 131 7.77 -4.08 3.11
N HIS A 132 8.83 -4.65 2.51
CA HIS A 132 9.31 -4.22 1.20
C HIS A 132 8.27 -4.53 0.12
N LEU A 133 7.74 -5.76 0.08
CA LEU A 133 6.68 -6.11 -0.87
C LEU A 133 5.39 -5.33 -0.61
N LEU A 134 4.99 -5.17 0.64
CA LEU A 134 3.85 -4.33 1.01
C LEU A 134 4.01 -2.90 0.48
N THR A 135 5.19 -2.31 0.65
CA THR A 135 5.50 -0.97 0.14
C THR A 135 5.56 -0.94 -1.39
N ALA A 136 6.13 -1.95 -2.03
CA ALA A 136 6.19 -2.07 -3.48
C ALA A 136 4.79 -2.17 -4.11
N CYS A 137 3.85 -2.89 -3.48
CA CYS A 137 2.45 -2.91 -3.86
C CYS A 137 1.84 -1.52 -3.80
N LEU A 138 1.99 -0.81 -2.68
CA LEU A 138 1.44 0.54 -2.51
C LEU A 138 2.04 1.52 -3.51
N ARG A 139 3.36 1.44 -3.75
CA ARG A 139 4.04 2.23 -4.77
C ARG A 139 3.44 1.98 -6.15
N TYR A 140 3.22 0.73 -6.54
CA TYR A 140 2.60 0.38 -7.81
C TYR A 140 1.14 0.85 -7.90
N LEU A 141 0.35 0.66 -6.83
CA LEU A 141 -1.05 1.07 -6.80
C LEU A 141 -1.22 2.59 -6.88
N THR A 142 -0.38 3.35 -6.19
CA THR A 142 -0.41 4.82 -6.22
C THR A 142 0.20 5.36 -7.50
N LEU A 143 1.44 4.97 -7.81
CA LEU A 143 2.17 5.51 -8.94
C LEU A 143 1.72 4.90 -10.25
N GLU A 144 1.40 3.63 -10.42
CA GLU A 144 1.00 3.10 -11.74
C GLU A 144 -0.51 3.07 -11.94
N LYS A 145 -1.26 2.72 -10.89
CA LYS A 145 -2.73 2.62 -10.97
C LYS A 145 -3.48 3.88 -10.58
N SER A 146 -2.79 4.87 -9.98
CA SER A 146 -3.45 6.05 -9.43
C SER A 146 -4.59 5.64 -8.48
N ILE A 147 -4.32 4.75 -7.53
CA ILE A 147 -5.27 4.33 -6.50
C ILE A 147 -4.85 4.98 -5.18
N ALA A 148 -5.79 5.58 -4.47
CA ALA A 148 -5.53 6.18 -3.17
C ALA A 148 -5.25 5.07 -2.14
N CYS A 149 -4.10 5.18 -1.48
CA CYS A 149 -3.63 4.19 -0.51
C CYS A 149 -3.28 4.89 0.80
N MET A 150 -3.23 4.14 1.91
CA MET A 150 -2.59 4.55 3.16
C MET A 150 -1.75 3.41 3.74
N TYR A 151 -0.62 3.75 4.32
CA TYR A 151 0.24 2.86 5.08
C TYR A 151 0.15 3.22 6.57
N VAL A 152 -0.03 2.21 7.41
CA VAL A 152 0.06 2.34 8.87
C VAL A 152 0.89 1.20 9.46
N GLU A 153 1.75 1.54 10.43
CA GLU A 153 2.34 0.55 11.32
C GLU A 153 1.39 0.41 12.52
N PHE A 154 0.96 -0.82 12.84
CA PHE A 154 -0.13 -1.02 13.80
C PHE A 154 0.21 -0.51 15.21
N SER A 155 1.45 -0.71 15.66
CA SER A 155 1.99 -0.21 16.93
C SER A 155 1.88 1.32 17.06
N HIS A 156 2.22 2.06 15.99
CA HIS A 156 2.14 3.52 15.94
C HIS A 156 0.68 3.99 15.93
N LEU A 157 -0.20 3.32 15.17
CA LEU A 157 -1.63 3.64 15.18
C LEU A 157 -2.23 3.54 16.59
N VAL A 158 -1.93 2.47 17.32
CA VAL A 158 -2.38 2.31 18.72
C VAL A 158 -1.86 3.44 19.61
N ALA A 159 -0.59 3.82 19.46
CA ALA A 159 0.01 4.90 20.24
C ALA A 159 -0.67 6.25 19.95
N ASP A 160 -0.91 6.55 18.67
CA ASP A 160 -1.57 7.77 18.22
C ASP A 160 -3.01 7.87 18.76
N ILE A 161 -3.75 6.76 18.78
CA ILE A 161 -5.11 6.72 19.36
C ILE A 161 -5.07 6.96 20.87
N ARG A 162 -4.11 6.36 21.58
CA ARG A 162 -3.96 6.59 23.02
C ARG A 162 -3.66 8.04 23.34
N GLU A 163 -2.77 8.68 22.55
CA GLU A 163 -2.49 10.11 22.68
C GLU A 163 -3.73 10.96 22.33
N GLY A 164 -4.47 10.57 21.29
CA GLY A 164 -5.71 11.22 20.88
C GLY A 164 -6.74 11.39 22.00
N TYR A 165 -6.90 10.39 22.88
CA TYR A 165 -7.80 10.51 24.03
C TYR A 165 -7.38 11.61 25.02
N SER A 166 -6.07 11.78 25.24
CA SER A 166 -5.56 12.86 26.11
C SER A 166 -5.85 14.25 25.53
N GLN A 167 -6.05 14.32 24.20
CA GLN A 167 -6.40 15.53 23.45
C GLN A 167 -7.90 15.63 23.15
N SER A 168 -8.75 14.81 23.78
CA SER A 168 -10.21 14.78 23.55
C SER A 168 -10.63 14.51 22.10
N ARG A 169 -9.77 13.87 21.30
CA ARG A 169 -10.12 13.38 19.95
C ARG A 169 -10.82 12.03 20.06
N SER A 170 -11.81 11.81 19.19
CA SER A 170 -12.53 10.55 19.21
C SER A 170 -11.75 9.47 18.44
N GLU A 171 -11.80 8.23 18.94
CA GLU A 171 -11.24 7.06 18.24
C GLU A 171 -11.82 6.92 16.82
N SER A 172 -13.14 7.13 16.69
CA SER A 172 -13.81 7.05 15.39
C SER A 172 -13.26 8.06 14.39
N GLU A 173 -12.94 9.29 14.82
CA GLU A 173 -12.33 10.32 13.96
C GLU A 173 -10.99 9.85 13.39
N MET A 174 -10.19 9.13 14.18
CA MET A 174 -8.89 8.61 13.75
C MET A 174 -9.02 7.35 12.88
N LEU A 175 -9.98 6.47 13.15
CA LEU A 175 -10.19 5.23 12.38
C LEU A 175 -10.94 5.44 11.07
N THR A 176 -11.80 6.46 10.96
CA THR A 176 -12.65 6.68 9.77
C THR A 176 -11.84 6.83 8.47
N PRO A 177 -10.75 7.62 8.40
CA PRO A 177 -9.93 7.69 7.19
C PRO A 177 -9.34 6.33 6.80
N LEU A 178 -8.90 5.53 7.79
CA LEU A 178 -8.35 4.20 7.57
C LEU A 178 -9.43 3.18 7.18
N ALA A 179 -10.68 3.38 7.61
CA ALA A 179 -11.78 2.50 7.24
C ALA A 179 -12.22 2.68 5.79
N HIS A 180 -12.18 3.89 5.24
CA HIS A 180 -12.76 4.20 3.92
C HIS A 180 -11.73 4.44 2.81
N ILE A 181 -10.43 4.48 3.11
CA ILE A 181 -9.41 4.56 2.06
C ILE A 181 -9.52 3.31 1.14
N PRO A 182 -9.46 3.47 -0.21
CA PRO A 182 -9.61 2.36 -1.14
C PRO A 182 -8.63 1.22 -0.87
N VAL A 183 -7.38 1.52 -0.51
CA VAL A 183 -6.39 0.53 -0.12
C VAL A 183 -5.70 0.93 1.17
N LEU A 184 -5.75 0.05 2.17
CA LEU A 184 -5.02 0.22 3.43
C LEU A 184 -3.95 -0.87 3.55
N ALA A 185 -2.70 -0.48 3.85
CA ALA A 185 -1.65 -1.38 4.27
C ALA A 185 -1.42 -1.28 5.77
N ILE A 186 -1.51 -2.40 6.46
CA ILE A 186 -1.23 -2.53 7.89
C ILE A 186 0.06 -3.36 8.04
N ASP A 187 1.15 -2.70 8.40
CA ASP A 187 2.44 -3.34 8.67
C ASP A 187 2.60 -3.70 10.16
N GLU A 188 3.49 -4.68 10.40
CA GLU A 188 3.83 -5.20 11.71
C GLU A 188 2.63 -5.67 12.54
N LEU A 189 1.61 -6.21 11.87
CA LEU A 189 0.46 -6.83 12.53
C LEU A 189 0.95 -7.97 13.42
N GLY A 190 0.43 -8.06 14.65
CA GLY A 190 0.86 -9.07 15.60
C GLY A 190 2.07 -8.67 16.47
N LYS A 191 2.83 -7.64 16.09
CA LYS A 191 4.06 -7.23 16.79
C LYS A 191 3.75 -6.36 18.02
N GLY A 192 4.45 -6.61 19.13
CA GLY A 192 4.33 -5.81 20.36
C GLY A 192 3.54 -6.52 21.47
N ARG A 193 3.02 -5.75 22.44
CA ARG A 193 2.21 -6.26 23.55
C ARG A 193 0.71 -6.31 23.21
N LEU A 194 0.35 -6.93 22.09
CA LEU A 194 -1.05 -7.16 21.65
C LEU A 194 -1.86 -8.10 22.54
N ARG A 195 -1.52 -8.16 23.83
CA ARG A 195 -2.32 -8.77 24.90
C ARG A 195 -3.20 -7.75 25.61
N SER A 196 -3.06 -6.45 25.30
CA SER A 196 -3.99 -5.45 25.84
C SER A 196 -5.32 -5.56 25.09
N GLU A 197 -6.41 -5.73 25.83
CA GLU A 197 -7.79 -5.70 25.30
C GLU A 197 -8.04 -4.45 24.44
N PHE A 198 -7.34 -3.35 24.75
CA PHE A 198 -7.38 -2.13 23.97
C PHE A 198 -6.92 -2.34 22.52
N GLU A 199 -5.76 -2.96 22.32
CA GLU A 199 -5.17 -3.13 20.99
C GLU A 199 -5.99 -4.10 20.14
N GLN A 200 -6.50 -5.17 20.77
CA GLN A 200 -7.43 -6.12 20.14
C GLN A 200 -8.73 -5.46 19.70
N ARG A 201 -9.27 -4.54 20.50
CA ARG A 201 -10.47 -3.77 20.13
C ARG A 201 -10.23 -2.91 18.89
N ILE A 202 -9.11 -2.16 18.86
CA ILE A 202 -8.78 -1.30 17.71
C ILE A 202 -8.65 -2.11 16.42
N ILE A 203 -7.94 -3.25 16.45
CA ILE A 203 -7.79 -4.07 15.25
C ILE A 203 -9.10 -4.75 14.84
N ASP A 204 -9.90 -5.27 15.78
CA ASP A 204 -11.20 -5.86 15.45
C ASP A 204 -12.14 -4.82 14.87
N GLU A 205 -12.17 -3.60 15.42
CA GLU A 205 -12.99 -2.52 14.89
C GLU A 205 -12.56 -2.12 13.47
N LEU A 206 -11.26 -1.90 13.25
CA LEU A 206 -10.74 -1.51 11.93
C LEU A 206 -10.98 -2.60 10.88
N ILE A 207 -10.68 -3.86 11.20
CA ILE A 207 -10.92 -4.99 10.28
C ILE A 207 -12.42 -5.18 10.06
N SER A 208 -13.27 -5.02 11.08
CA SER A 208 -14.73 -5.10 10.95
C SER A 208 -15.27 -4.05 9.97
N ARG A 209 -14.88 -2.79 10.14
CA ARG A 209 -15.35 -1.68 9.29
C ARG A 209 -14.96 -1.91 7.83
N ARG A 210 -13.72 -2.34 7.59
CA ARG A 210 -13.24 -2.66 6.23
C ARG A 210 -13.84 -3.93 5.65
N TYR A 211 -14.10 -4.95 6.47
CA TYR A 211 -14.75 -6.19 6.04
C TYR A 211 -16.16 -5.95 5.49
N ASN A 212 -16.89 -5.01 6.09
CA ASN A 212 -18.26 -4.71 5.70
C ASN A 212 -18.35 -3.76 4.48
N ASP A 213 -17.22 -3.23 4.00
CA ASP A 213 -17.17 -2.32 2.85
C ASP A 213 -16.56 -3.04 1.64
N ALA A 214 -17.41 -3.42 0.69
CA ALA A 214 -17.00 -4.14 -0.51
C ALA A 214 -16.15 -3.29 -1.48
N GLY A 215 -16.05 -1.97 -1.27
CA GLY A 215 -15.30 -1.05 -2.13
C GLY A 215 -13.84 -0.86 -1.74
N VAL A 216 -13.38 -1.52 -0.67
CA VAL A 216 -12.03 -1.30 -0.12
C VAL A 216 -11.25 -2.61 0.02
N SER A 217 -9.92 -2.53 -0.13
CA SER A 217 -9.01 -3.67 -0.01
C SER A 217 -7.99 -3.45 1.10
N THR A 218 -7.58 -4.50 1.80
CA THR A 218 -6.60 -4.40 2.88
C THR A 218 -5.41 -5.28 2.59
N PHE A 219 -4.21 -4.76 2.78
CA PHE A 219 -2.95 -5.48 2.68
C PHE A 219 -2.30 -5.53 4.05
N PHE A 220 -1.66 -6.65 4.36
CA PHE A 220 -1.08 -6.89 5.67
C PHE A 220 0.35 -7.40 5.55
N ALA A 221 1.17 -7.08 6.55
CA ALA A 221 2.43 -7.76 6.78
C ALA A 221 2.56 -8.15 8.26
N THR A 222 2.90 -9.41 8.51
CA THR A 222 2.98 -10.00 9.86
C THR A 222 4.19 -10.91 9.99
N ASN A 223 4.82 -10.91 11.18
CA ASN A 223 5.85 -11.89 11.52
C ASN A 223 5.27 -13.19 12.10
N TYR A 224 3.96 -13.24 12.33
CA TYR A 224 3.27 -14.37 12.95
C TYR A 224 2.59 -15.19 11.89
N PHE A 225 2.76 -16.51 11.99
CA PHE A 225 2.07 -17.42 11.10
C PHE A 225 0.57 -17.47 11.44
N PRO A 226 -0.30 -17.50 10.43
CA PRO A 226 -1.72 -17.78 10.63
C PRO A 226 -1.89 -19.13 11.30
N HIS A 227 -2.88 -19.24 12.19
CA HIS A 227 -3.27 -20.56 12.66
C HIS A 227 -4.09 -21.29 11.59
N MET A 228 -3.57 -22.36 11.00
CA MET A 228 -4.23 -23.19 9.98
C MET A 228 -4.72 -24.51 10.59
N GLY A 229 -5.77 -24.48 11.42
CA GLY A 229 -6.41 -25.70 11.93
C GLY A 229 -5.54 -26.52 12.91
N ASN A 230 -5.49 -27.86 12.76
CA ASN A 230 -4.98 -28.84 13.75
C ASN A 230 -3.46 -28.75 14.10
N GLU A 231 -2.82 -27.61 13.91
CA GLU A 231 -1.38 -27.38 14.10
C GLU A 231 -0.97 -27.11 15.56
N ARG A 232 -1.92 -26.92 16.49
CA ARG A 232 -1.60 -26.71 17.93
C ARG A 232 -0.82 -27.88 18.55
N GLY A 233 -0.97 -29.09 18.02
CA GLY A 233 -0.28 -30.29 18.52
C GLY A 233 1.19 -30.41 18.08
N ALA A 234 1.54 -29.94 16.88
CA ALA A 234 2.90 -30.04 16.33
C ALA A 234 3.78 -28.81 16.66
N ASN A 235 3.15 -27.65 16.86
CA ASN A 235 3.81 -26.37 17.10
C ASN A 235 3.59 -25.86 18.53
N ALA A 236 3.58 -26.77 19.51
CA ALA A 236 3.41 -26.43 20.92
C ALA A 236 4.48 -25.41 21.37
N GLY A 237 4.06 -24.16 21.62
CA GLY A 237 4.93 -23.06 22.06
C GLY A 237 5.18 -21.97 21.01
N GLN A 238 4.72 -22.13 19.76
CA GLN A 238 4.67 -21.02 18.81
C GLN A 238 3.39 -20.21 19.01
N GLU A 239 3.53 -18.89 19.04
CA GLU A 239 2.41 -17.95 19.10
C GLU A 239 1.95 -17.64 17.68
N PHE A 240 0.66 -17.85 17.41
CA PHE A 240 0.06 -17.61 16.10
C PHE A 240 -0.48 -16.18 15.99
N LEU A 241 -0.83 -15.77 14.77
CA LEU A 241 -1.49 -14.49 14.54
C LEU A 241 -2.82 -14.39 15.31
N SER A 242 -3.60 -15.47 15.38
CA SER A 242 -4.86 -15.54 16.14
C SER A 242 -4.68 -15.23 17.62
N ASP A 243 -3.55 -15.62 18.21
CA ASP A 243 -3.25 -15.38 19.63
C ASP A 243 -2.99 -13.90 19.91
N ARG A 244 -2.69 -13.13 18.85
CA ARG A 244 -2.39 -11.69 18.92
C ARG A 244 -3.58 -10.82 18.55
N ILE A 245 -4.30 -11.15 17.48
CA ILE A 245 -5.40 -10.31 16.96
C ILE A 245 -6.80 -10.89 17.24
N GLY A 246 -6.89 -12.09 17.82
CA GLY A 246 -8.14 -12.80 18.02
C GLY A 246 -8.56 -13.63 16.80
N GLU A 247 -9.26 -14.74 17.06
CA GLU A 247 -9.71 -15.69 16.02
C GLU A 247 -10.65 -15.04 15.00
N ARG A 248 -11.53 -14.15 15.46
CA ARG A 248 -12.48 -13.42 14.61
C ARG A 248 -11.78 -12.52 13.60
N SER A 249 -10.82 -11.72 14.06
CA SER A 249 -10.10 -10.77 13.21
C SER A 249 -9.16 -11.50 12.25
N GLN A 250 -8.57 -12.63 12.68
CA GLN A 250 -7.83 -13.52 11.79
C GLN A 250 -8.75 -14.09 10.67
N SER A 251 -9.92 -14.62 11.02
CA SER A 251 -10.86 -15.19 10.06
C SER A 251 -11.28 -14.17 8.99
N ARG A 252 -11.58 -12.93 9.41
CA ARG A 252 -11.88 -11.83 8.47
C ARG A 252 -10.69 -11.44 7.62
N ALA A 253 -9.48 -11.41 8.20
CA ALA A 253 -8.27 -11.15 7.43
C ALA A 253 -8.03 -12.23 6.36
N PHE A 254 -8.38 -13.49 6.62
CA PHE A 254 -8.28 -14.58 5.63
C PHE A 254 -9.28 -14.44 4.50
N ASP A 255 -10.46 -13.92 4.79
CA ASP A 255 -11.46 -13.70 3.76
C ASP A 255 -11.11 -12.45 2.91
N LEU A 256 -10.53 -11.43 3.53
CA LEU A 256 -10.08 -10.21 2.86
C LEU A 256 -8.82 -10.37 2.02
N CYS A 257 -7.99 -11.39 2.27
CA CYS A 257 -6.65 -11.48 1.72
C CYS A 257 -6.30 -12.87 1.22
N GLU A 258 -5.48 -12.89 0.18
CA GLU A 258 -4.72 -14.07 -0.21
C GLU A 258 -3.35 -14.07 0.50
N PHE A 259 -2.92 -15.24 0.97
CA PHE A 259 -1.68 -15.40 1.73
C PHE A 259 -0.47 -15.56 0.83
N ILE A 260 0.58 -14.81 1.16
CA ILE A 260 1.90 -14.97 0.55
C ILE A 260 2.90 -15.23 1.68
N TYR A 261 3.45 -16.45 1.68
CA TYR A 261 4.50 -16.83 2.62
C TYR A 261 5.86 -16.44 2.06
N LEU A 262 6.62 -15.66 2.85
CA LEU A 262 7.99 -15.31 2.53
C LEU A 262 8.92 -16.02 3.50
N SER A 263 9.65 -17.00 2.98
CA SER A 263 10.70 -17.72 3.69
C SER A 263 12.07 -17.10 3.40
N GLY A 264 13.10 -17.49 4.17
CA GLY A 264 14.48 -17.06 3.95
C GLY A 264 15.15 -16.46 5.18
N GLU A 265 16.45 -16.21 5.05
CA GLU A 265 17.28 -15.63 6.11
C GLU A 265 16.99 -14.12 6.31
N ASP A 266 17.32 -13.62 7.51
CA ASP A 266 17.17 -12.20 7.82
C ASP A 266 18.12 -11.34 6.95
N TYR A 267 17.53 -10.65 5.97
CA TYR A 267 18.24 -9.72 5.10
C TYR A 267 18.99 -8.62 5.86
N ARG A 268 18.39 -8.11 6.94
CA ARG A 268 18.98 -7.00 7.71
C ARG A 268 20.25 -7.47 8.42
N ALA A 269 20.24 -8.71 8.93
CA ALA A 269 21.41 -9.33 9.52
C ALA A 269 22.51 -9.64 8.49
N ASP A 270 22.16 -10.17 7.31
CA ASP A 270 23.14 -10.41 6.23
C ASP A 270 23.76 -9.10 5.72
N ARG A 271 22.97 -8.03 5.56
CA ARG A 271 23.50 -6.70 5.19
C ARG A 271 24.51 -6.19 6.22
N PHE A 272 24.27 -6.41 7.51
CA PHE A 272 25.21 -6.05 8.56
C PHE A 272 26.52 -6.85 8.46
N LYS A 273 26.44 -8.17 8.21
CA LYS A 273 27.60 -9.05 8.06
C LYS A 273 28.47 -8.73 6.84
N ARG A 274 27.88 -8.26 5.74
CA ARG A 274 28.59 -7.89 4.50
C ARG A 274 29.12 -6.45 4.49
N GLY A 275 28.80 -5.66 5.50
CA GLY A 275 29.23 -4.27 5.66
C GLY A 275 30.53 -4.10 6.44
N PHE A 276 31.20 -5.20 6.80
CA PHE A 276 32.52 -5.29 7.43
C PHE A 276 33.43 -6.19 6.60
#